data_AF-A0A963GQ95-F1
#
_entry.id   AF-A0A963GQ95-F1
#
_cell.length_a   1.000
_cell.length_b   1.000
_cell.length_c   1.000
_cell.angle_alpha   90.00
_cell.angle_beta   90.00
_cell.angle_gamma   90.00
#
_symmetry.space_group_name_H-M   'P 1'
#
loop_
_entity.id
_entity.type
_entity.pdbx_description
1 polymer ?
#
loop_
_entity_poly.entity_id
_entity_poly.type
_entity_poly.pdbx_seq_one_letter_code
_entity_poly.pdbx_strand_id
1 'polypeptide(L)'
;RVLELDPINTKARTVLINSHLAHARKQMLAGKYPLAEKELNSAGQWERDNARSGVIEINRGLLAFKQRQRELMQKWFQEGLRLAGSPVLGWLRLAVEAYRLKLEPVTFQRDLGLGDPRKFTVHRAELMTLIQWVNTYREEGFADISPLLEDLEKPLKKAIREISHQDDWISICECLHEAPHYELLEYAATQALEQHPGRPLFIYYQIYGRAEGDAEEIRDRDYDRLETALETADEVGDQRSAMRIKRFLSQGGPPIPFRRSGGGPRGLPIPVLPPNMRAGMEEIRQELERLPPMLRGPMLERILDDLPEDDDFPPEVQRALMKALILGDSRLQEILDSDEEDDDDDFPPPRRGRNRPARRRR
;
A
#
# COMPACT_ATOMS: atom_id res chain seq x y z
N ARG A 1 -31.79 -14.18 -32.23
CA ARG A 1 -31.36 -12.77 -32.09
C ARG A 1 -30.53 -12.60 -30.80
N VAL A 2 -29.52 -13.45 -30.60
CA VAL A 2 -28.68 -13.55 -29.38
C VAL A 2 -27.18 -13.40 -29.73
N LEU A 3 -26.87 -13.07 -30.99
CA LEU A 3 -25.50 -12.90 -31.51
C LEU A 3 -25.03 -11.43 -31.56
N GLU A 4 -25.80 -10.46 -31.08
CA GLU A 4 -25.49 -9.02 -31.22
C GLU A 4 -24.65 -8.40 -30.10
N LEU A 5 -24.39 -9.14 -29.01
CA LEU A 5 -23.53 -8.68 -27.93
C LEU A 5 -22.44 -9.73 -27.69
N ASP A 6 -21.55 -9.90 -28.66
CA ASP A 6 -20.30 -10.61 -28.42
C ASP A 6 -19.44 -9.78 -27.42
N PRO A 7 -19.23 -10.26 -26.18
CA PRO A 7 -18.39 -9.56 -25.20
C PRO A 7 -16.95 -9.38 -25.67
N ILE A 8 -16.47 -10.18 -26.63
CA ILE A 8 -15.15 -10.03 -27.26
C ILE A 8 -15.08 -8.71 -28.03
N ASN A 9 -16.16 -8.31 -28.70
CA ASN A 9 -16.23 -7.05 -29.46
C ASN A 9 -16.20 -5.84 -28.52
N THR A 10 -16.85 -5.92 -27.35
CA THR A 10 -16.84 -4.82 -26.37
C THR A 10 -15.45 -4.61 -25.77
N LYS A 11 -14.77 -5.69 -25.35
CA LYS A 11 -13.40 -5.58 -24.80
C LYS A 11 -12.42 -5.04 -25.84
N ALA A 12 -12.47 -5.56 -27.08
CA ALA A 12 -11.61 -5.08 -28.16
C ALA A 12 -11.83 -3.59 -28.46
N ARG A 13 -13.09 -3.13 -28.48
CA ARG A 13 -13.42 -1.70 -28.64
C ARG A 13 -12.85 -0.85 -27.52
N THR A 14 -13.01 -1.26 -26.26
CA THR A 14 -12.45 -0.53 -25.11
C THR A 14 -10.93 -0.40 -25.24
N VAL A 15 -10.24 -1.49 -25.62
CA VAL A 15 -8.78 -1.46 -25.87
C VAL A 15 -8.41 -0.48 -26.98
N LEU A 16 -9.15 -0.47 -28.09
CA LEU A 16 -8.92 0.46 -29.20
C LEU A 16 -9.17 1.92 -28.81
N ILE A 17 -10.27 2.20 -28.10
CA ILE A 17 -10.58 3.53 -27.58
C ILE A 17 -9.46 4.01 -26.67
N ASN A 18 -9.03 3.17 -25.71
CA ASN A 18 -7.98 3.50 -24.76
C ASN A 18 -6.62 3.73 -25.43
N SER A 19 -6.31 2.95 -26.47
CA SER A 19 -5.10 3.14 -27.29
C SER A 19 -5.10 4.51 -27.99
N HIS A 20 -6.20 4.86 -28.67
CA HIS A 20 -6.35 6.17 -29.31
C HIS A 20 -6.32 7.32 -28.29
N LEU A 21 -6.95 7.17 -27.13
CA LEU A 21 -6.89 8.17 -26.05
C LEU A 21 -5.45 8.35 -25.53
N ALA A 22 -4.70 7.27 -25.29
CA ALA A 22 -3.31 7.35 -24.87
C ALA A 22 -2.44 8.06 -25.92
N HIS A 23 -2.65 7.76 -27.20
CA HIS A 23 -1.98 8.43 -28.31
C HIS A 23 -2.36 9.90 -28.39
N ALA A 24 -3.65 10.25 -28.28
CA ALA A 24 -4.11 11.63 -28.25
C ALA A 24 -3.43 12.43 -27.14
N ARG A 25 -3.42 11.91 -25.90
CA ARG A 25 -2.74 12.55 -24.76
C ARG A 25 -1.25 12.77 -25.02
N LYS A 26 -0.56 11.78 -25.59
CA LYS A 26 0.86 11.90 -25.99
C LYS A 26 1.06 13.02 -27.01
N GLN A 27 0.21 13.13 -28.03
CA GLN A 27 0.30 14.17 -29.04
C GLN A 27 -0.03 15.57 -28.46
N MET A 28 -0.98 15.65 -27.53
CA MET A 28 -1.31 16.89 -26.80
C MET A 28 -0.13 17.39 -25.96
N LEU A 29 0.54 16.49 -25.23
CA LEU A 29 1.76 16.82 -24.47
C LEU A 29 2.89 17.28 -25.38
N ALA A 30 2.99 16.71 -26.59
CA ALA A 30 3.97 17.11 -27.60
C ALA A 30 3.60 18.37 -28.40
N GLY A 31 2.46 19.02 -28.10
CA GLY A 31 1.98 20.19 -28.84
C GLY A 31 1.49 19.90 -30.27
N LYS A 32 1.35 18.63 -30.65
CA LYS A 32 0.94 18.18 -32.00
C LYS A 32 -0.58 18.07 -32.08
N TYR A 33 -1.25 19.20 -31.92
CA TYR A 33 -2.71 19.25 -31.77
C TYR A 33 -3.52 18.65 -32.93
N PRO A 34 -3.17 18.84 -34.22
CA PRO A 34 -3.90 18.20 -35.32
C PRO A 34 -3.82 16.67 -35.28
N LEU A 35 -2.71 16.10 -34.79
CA LEU A 35 -2.59 14.65 -34.61
C LEU A 35 -3.44 14.19 -33.42
N ALA A 36 -3.44 14.92 -32.31
CA ALA A 36 -4.31 14.63 -31.18
C ALA A 36 -5.79 14.62 -31.59
N GLU A 37 -6.22 15.59 -32.39
CA GLU A 37 -7.59 15.66 -32.89
C GLU A 37 -7.95 14.44 -33.75
N LYS A 38 -7.03 14.00 -34.63
CA LYS A 38 -7.22 12.77 -35.42
C LYS A 38 -7.41 11.55 -34.53
N GLU A 39 -6.57 11.38 -33.51
CA GLU A 39 -6.68 10.26 -32.57
C GLU A 39 -8.00 10.31 -31.78
N LEU A 40 -8.45 11.48 -31.32
CA LEU A 40 -9.74 11.63 -30.63
C LEU A 40 -10.93 11.33 -31.56
N ASN A 41 -10.83 11.69 -32.84
CA ASN A 41 -11.85 11.34 -33.83
C ASN A 41 -11.87 9.84 -34.12
N SER A 42 -10.71 9.19 -34.20
CA SER A 42 -10.61 7.74 -34.31
C SER A 42 -11.19 7.03 -33.09
N ALA A 43 -10.90 7.49 -31.86
CA ALA A 43 -11.54 6.96 -30.65
C ALA A 43 -13.07 7.06 -30.73
N GLY A 44 -13.59 8.20 -31.19
CA GLY A 44 -15.04 8.42 -31.31
C GLY A 44 -15.75 7.49 -32.29
N GLN A 45 -15.05 6.95 -33.30
CA GLN A 45 -15.64 5.99 -34.25
C GLN A 45 -15.91 4.62 -33.62
N TRP A 46 -15.24 4.30 -32.50
CA TRP A 46 -15.38 3.02 -31.81
C TRP A 46 -16.44 3.05 -30.70
N GLU A 47 -16.80 4.24 -30.20
CA GLU A 47 -17.90 4.40 -29.25
C GLU A 47 -19.25 4.09 -29.91
N ARG A 48 -20.16 3.47 -29.13
CA ARG A 48 -21.56 3.31 -29.54
C ARG A 48 -22.36 4.49 -29.00
N ASP A 49 -23.30 5.00 -29.79
CA ASP A 49 -24.11 6.16 -29.41
C ASP A 49 -24.84 6.01 -28.07
N ASN A 50 -25.24 4.78 -27.71
CA ASN A 50 -25.91 4.46 -26.45
C ASN A 50 -24.98 4.10 -25.28
N ALA A 51 -23.66 4.12 -25.47
CA ALA A 51 -22.67 3.73 -24.47
C ALA A 51 -21.52 4.75 -24.34
N ARG A 52 -21.78 6.00 -24.75
CA ARG A 52 -20.80 7.09 -24.65
C ARG A 52 -20.56 7.44 -23.18
N SER A 53 -19.29 7.42 -22.80
CA SER A 53 -18.89 7.59 -21.39
C SER A 53 -18.42 9.01 -21.06
N GLY A 54 -18.32 9.89 -22.07
CA GLY A 54 -17.88 11.28 -21.91
C GLY A 54 -16.36 11.50 -21.85
N VAL A 55 -15.54 10.43 -21.85
CA VAL A 55 -14.07 10.54 -21.77
C VAL A 55 -13.47 11.21 -23.01
N ILE A 56 -14.04 10.94 -24.19
CA ILE A 56 -13.58 11.51 -25.46
C ILE A 56 -13.89 13.01 -25.47
N GLU A 57 -15.08 13.39 -25.01
CA GLU A 57 -15.52 14.79 -24.92
C GLU A 57 -14.69 15.57 -23.92
N ILE A 58 -14.38 14.98 -22.75
CA ILE A 58 -13.46 15.59 -21.78
C ILE A 58 -12.08 15.82 -22.41
N ASN A 59 -11.53 14.84 -23.13
CA ASN A 59 -10.25 15.00 -23.83
C ASN A 59 -10.32 16.04 -24.97
N ARG A 60 -11.43 16.15 -25.69
CA ARG A 60 -11.67 17.22 -26.66
C ARG A 60 -11.70 18.61 -25.99
N GLY A 61 -12.30 18.72 -24.81
CA GLY A 61 -12.26 19.92 -23.99
C GLY A 61 -10.84 20.31 -23.59
N LEU A 62 -10.05 19.35 -23.11
CA LEU A 62 -8.62 19.55 -22.75
C LEU A 62 -7.77 19.94 -23.97
N LEU A 63 -8.05 19.39 -25.16
CA LEU A 63 -7.41 19.78 -26.41
C LEU A 63 -7.76 21.21 -26.79
N ALA A 64 -9.04 21.59 -26.75
CA ALA A 64 -9.49 22.95 -27.01
C ALA A 64 -8.87 23.95 -26.03
N PHE A 65 -8.70 23.56 -24.75
CA PHE A 65 -7.97 24.37 -23.77
C PHE A 65 -6.51 24.61 -24.18
N LYS A 66 -5.76 23.56 -24.56
CA LYS A 66 -4.36 23.71 -25.03
C LYS A 66 -4.26 24.57 -26.30
N GLN A 67 -5.30 24.57 -27.13
CA GLN A 67 -5.42 25.42 -28.33
C GLN A 67 -5.97 26.83 -28.05
N ARG A 68 -6.27 27.18 -26.79
CA ARG A 68 -6.85 28.46 -26.36
C ARG A 68 -8.23 28.76 -26.97
N GLN A 69 -9.01 27.73 -27.28
CA GLN A 69 -10.36 27.83 -27.83
C GLN A 69 -11.42 27.72 -26.73
N ARG A 70 -11.69 28.84 -26.05
CA ARG A 70 -12.51 28.84 -24.82
C ARG A 70 -13.95 28.33 -25.03
N GLU A 71 -14.61 28.73 -26.10
CA GLU A 71 -16.00 28.32 -26.38
C GLU A 71 -16.11 26.83 -26.67
N LEU A 72 -15.19 26.30 -27.49
CA LEU A 72 -15.13 24.87 -27.80
C LEU A 72 -14.76 24.05 -26.57
N MET A 73 -13.84 24.54 -25.75
CA MET A 73 -13.48 23.93 -24.47
C MET A 73 -14.73 23.78 -23.58
N GLN A 74 -15.48 24.87 -23.36
CA GLN A 74 -16.69 24.83 -22.53
C GLN A 74 -17.74 23.88 -23.09
N LYS A 75 -18.00 23.93 -24.40
CA LYS A 75 -18.95 23.04 -25.07
C LYS A 75 -18.60 21.56 -24.85
N TRP A 76 -17.34 21.20 -25.06
CA TRP A 76 -16.91 19.80 -24.93
C TRP A 76 -16.92 19.32 -23.49
N PHE A 77 -16.50 20.16 -22.54
CA PHE A 77 -16.59 19.81 -21.13
C PHE A 77 -18.04 19.65 -20.66
N GLN A 78 -18.95 20.55 -21.05
CA GLN A 78 -20.37 20.41 -20.71
C GLN A 78 -20.95 19.10 -21.24
N GLU A 79 -20.66 18.73 -22.48
CA GLU A 79 -21.13 17.45 -23.05
C GLU A 79 -20.50 16.26 -22.33
N GLY A 80 -19.19 16.29 -22.05
CA GLY A 80 -18.50 15.20 -21.35
C GLY A 80 -19.01 14.99 -19.93
N LEU A 81 -19.26 16.08 -19.20
CA LEU A 81 -19.85 16.05 -17.86
C LEU A 81 -21.30 15.55 -17.88
N ARG A 82 -22.09 15.97 -18.88
CA ARG A 82 -23.45 15.47 -19.10
C ARG A 82 -23.47 13.96 -19.35
N LEU A 83 -22.54 13.45 -20.17
CA LEU A 83 -22.41 12.03 -20.48
C LEU A 83 -21.90 11.20 -19.30
N ALA A 84 -21.09 11.78 -18.41
CA ALA A 84 -20.66 11.10 -17.19
C ALA A 84 -21.83 10.80 -16.23
N GLY A 85 -22.97 11.47 -16.40
CA GLY A 85 -24.23 11.16 -15.70
C GLY A 85 -24.33 11.68 -14.27
N SER A 86 -23.21 12.06 -13.64
CA SER A 86 -23.23 12.73 -12.34
C SER A 86 -22.06 13.67 -12.10
N PRO A 87 -22.20 14.66 -11.19
CA PRO A 87 -21.13 15.61 -10.87
C PRO A 87 -19.86 14.93 -10.35
N VAL A 88 -19.97 13.94 -9.46
CA VAL A 88 -18.81 13.24 -8.88
C VAL A 88 -18.05 12.44 -9.94
N LEU A 89 -18.76 11.72 -10.80
CA LEU A 89 -18.14 10.93 -11.86
C LEU A 89 -17.52 11.86 -12.92
N GLY A 90 -18.26 12.89 -13.34
CA GLY A 90 -17.76 13.89 -14.28
C GLY A 90 -16.49 14.59 -13.77
N TRP A 91 -16.48 14.98 -12.49
CA TRP A 91 -15.30 15.58 -11.85
C TRP A 91 -14.12 14.63 -11.81
N LEU A 92 -14.30 13.39 -11.33
CA LEU A 92 -13.21 12.42 -11.23
C LEU A 92 -12.57 12.18 -12.60
N ARG A 93 -13.39 11.99 -13.63
CA ARG A 93 -12.94 11.77 -14.99
C ARG A 93 -12.18 12.97 -15.55
N LEU A 94 -12.71 14.18 -15.36
CA LEU A 94 -12.01 15.40 -15.73
C LEU A 94 -10.66 15.50 -15.02
N ALA A 95 -10.63 15.18 -13.72
CA ALA A 95 -9.46 15.35 -12.89
C ALA A 95 -8.34 14.34 -13.26
N VAL A 96 -8.69 13.07 -13.48
CA VAL A 96 -7.76 12.05 -14.01
C VAL A 96 -7.19 12.47 -15.37
N GLU A 97 -8.05 12.86 -16.32
CA GLU A 97 -7.61 13.21 -17.67
C GLU A 97 -6.80 14.53 -17.70
N ALA A 98 -7.10 15.48 -16.80
CA ALA A 98 -6.28 16.68 -16.59
C ALA A 98 -4.89 16.32 -16.03
N TYR A 99 -4.81 15.49 -15.00
CA TYR A 99 -3.52 15.06 -14.43
C TYR A 99 -2.65 14.31 -15.42
N ARG A 100 -3.24 13.45 -16.25
CA ARG A 100 -2.53 12.77 -17.36
C ARG A 100 -1.88 13.76 -18.34
N LEU A 101 -2.36 15.00 -18.39
CA LEU A 101 -1.81 16.08 -19.21
C LEU A 101 -0.99 17.11 -18.42
N LYS A 102 -0.69 16.82 -17.15
CA LYS A 102 0.01 17.70 -16.22
C LYS A 102 -0.73 19.04 -16.05
N LEU A 103 -2.06 18.96 -15.91
CA LEU A 103 -2.94 20.09 -15.69
C LEU A 103 -3.67 19.92 -14.36
N GLU A 104 -3.82 21.02 -13.64
CA GLU A 104 -4.55 21.03 -12.38
C GLU A 104 -6.07 21.06 -12.64
N PRO A 105 -6.86 20.14 -12.07
CA PRO A 105 -8.30 20.08 -12.28
C PRO A 105 -9.04 21.36 -11.86
N VAL A 106 -8.54 22.05 -10.83
CA VAL A 106 -9.07 23.33 -10.32
C VAL A 106 -9.12 24.42 -11.39
N THR A 107 -8.25 24.34 -12.41
CA THR A 107 -8.24 25.25 -13.56
C THR A 107 -9.59 25.29 -14.28
N PHE A 108 -10.31 24.15 -14.28
CA PHE A 108 -11.55 23.98 -15.01
C PHE A 108 -12.78 24.08 -14.11
N GLN A 109 -12.65 23.75 -12.82
CA GLN A 109 -13.77 23.66 -11.87
C GLN A 109 -14.63 24.94 -11.83
N ARG A 110 -13.99 26.11 -11.73
CA ARG A 110 -14.68 27.40 -11.64
C ARG A 110 -15.43 27.74 -12.94
N ASP A 111 -14.77 27.57 -14.08
CA ASP A 111 -15.30 27.93 -15.39
C ASP A 111 -16.43 26.98 -15.85
N LEU A 112 -16.47 25.77 -15.29
CA LEU A 112 -17.49 24.75 -15.58
C LEU A 112 -18.63 24.71 -14.56
N GLY A 113 -18.56 25.50 -13.48
CA GLY A 113 -19.59 25.50 -12.44
C GLY A 113 -19.75 24.17 -11.72
N LEU A 114 -18.71 23.34 -11.70
CA LEU A 114 -18.76 22.00 -11.09
C LEU A 114 -18.94 22.03 -9.57
N GLY A 115 -18.68 23.16 -8.92
CA GLY A 115 -18.71 23.28 -7.47
C GLY A 115 -17.49 22.67 -6.80
N ASP A 116 -17.52 22.64 -5.46
CA ASP A 116 -16.47 22.09 -4.62
C ASP A 116 -16.65 20.56 -4.51
N PRO A 117 -15.66 19.74 -4.94
CA PRO A 117 -15.77 18.27 -4.91
C PRO A 117 -16.05 17.73 -3.51
N ARG A 118 -15.59 18.42 -2.47
CA ARG A 118 -15.78 18.02 -1.06
C ARG A 118 -17.22 18.12 -0.60
N LYS A 119 -18.10 18.72 -1.41
CA LYS A 119 -19.53 18.94 -1.12
C LYS A 119 -20.45 18.09 -2.00
N PHE A 120 -19.92 17.20 -2.82
CA PHE A 120 -20.76 16.33 -3.63
C PHE A 120 -21.62 15.41 -2.77
N THR A 121 -22.77 15.03 -3.31
CA THR A 121 -23.53 13.89 -2.79
C THR A 121 -23.15 12.71 -3.65
N VAL A 122 -22.76 11.60 -3.02
CA VAL A 122 -22.40 10.37 -3.71
C VAL A 122 -23.38 9.29 -3.27
N HIS A 123 -24.10 8.74 -4.24
CA HIS A 123 -25.00 7.62 -4.04
C HIS A 123 -24.28 6.30 -4.28
N ARG A 124 -24.84 5.19 -3.78
CA ARG A 124 -24.27 3.84 -3.91
C ARG A 124 -23.87 3.50 -5.35
N ALA A 125 -24.74 3.76 -6.34
CA ALA A 125 -24.45 3.45 -7.74
C ALA A 125 -23.24 4.22 -8.28
N GLU A 126 -23.07 5.48 -7.86
CA GLU A 126 -21.95 6.33 -8.24
C GLU A 126 -20.67 5.89 -7.54
N LEU A 127 -20.76 5.51 -6.26
CA LEU A 127 -19.64 4.95 -5.52
C LEU A 127 -19.11 3.68 -6.19
N MET A 128 -20.00 2.74 -6.55
CA MET A 128 -19.58 1.50 -7.22
C MET A 128 -19.01 1.77 -8.62
N THR A 129 -19.56 2.75 -9.35
CA THR A 129 -19.01 3.18 -10.64
C THR A 129 -17.62 3.81 -10.47
N LEU A 130 -17.43 4.62 -9.43
CA LEU A 130 -16.14 5.23 -9.09
C LEU A 130 -15.09 4.16 -8.79
N ILE A 131 -15.42 3.16 -7.97
CA ILE A 131 -14.55 2.03 -7.67
C ILE A 131 -14.14 1.29 -8.95
N GLN A 132 -15.09 1.03 -9.85
CA GLN A 132 -14.80 0.42 -11.14
C GLN A 132 -13.82 1.28 -11.98
N TRP A 133 -14.02 2.60 -12.01
CA TRP A 133 -13.15 3.51 -12.76
C TRP A 133 -11.76 3.61 -12.16
N VAL A 134 -11.62 3.65 -10.84
CA VAL A 134 -10.32 3.62 -10.16
C VAL A 134 -9.52 2.40 -10.59
N ASN A 135 -10.13 1.21 -10.56
CA ASN A 135 -9.50 -0.02 -11.01
C ASN A 135 -9.11 0.04 -12.50
N THR A 136 -10.00 0.53 -13.36
CA THR A 136 -9.71 0.70 -14.80
C THR A 136 -8.55 1.66 -15.05
N TYR A 137 -8.51 2.80 -14.35
CA TYR A 137 -7.43 3.77 -14.50
C TYR A 137 -6.08 3.22 -14.04
N ARG A 138 -6.08 2.42 -12.97
CA ARG A 138 -4.88 1.72 -12.50
C ARG A 138 -4.38 0.71 -13.55
N GLU A 139 -5.27 -0.08 -14.14
CA GLU A 139 -4.94 -1.01 -15.24
C GLU A 139 -4.38 -0.27 -16.47
N GLU A 140 -4.83 0.96 -16.72
CA GLU A 140 -4.31 1.84 -17.77
C GLU A 140 -2.98 2.54 -17.39
N GLY A 141 -2.41 2.26 -16.21
CA GLY A 141 -1.13 2.81 -15.75
C GLY A 141 -1.22 4.16 -15.02
N PHE A 142 -2.42 4.61 -14.66
CA PHE A 142 -2.60 5.77 -13.77
C PHE A 142 -2.64 5.29 -12.31
N ALA A 143 -1.46 5.11 -11.72
CA ALA A 143 -1.31 4.48 -10.40
C ALA A 143 -1.58 5.43 -9.23
N ASP A 144 -1.27 6.73 -9.38
CA ASP A 144 -1.38 7.70 -8.29
C ASP A 144 -2.73 8.42 -8.29
N ILE A 145 -3.76 7.73 -7.80
CA ILE A 145 -5.13 8.26 -7.68
C ILE A 145 -5.44 8.82 -6.28
N SER A 146 -4.56 8.60 -5.30
CA SER A 146 -4.80 9.02 -3.91
C SER A 146 -5.11 10.51 -3.79
N PRO A 147 -4.35 11.44 -4.43
CA PRO A 147 -4.64 12.87 -4.34
C PRO A 147 -6.02 13.28 -4.87
N LEU A 148 -6.58 12.51 -5.82
CA LEU A 148 -7.92 12.72 -6.34
C LEU A 148 -9.01 12.29 -5.35
N LEU A 149 -8.74 11.22 -4.62
CA LEU A 149 -9.66 10.69 -3.63
C LEU A 149 -9.67 11.55 -2.35
N GLU A 150 -8.56 12.24 -2.02
CA GLU A 150 -8.50 13.22 -0.92
C GLU A 150 -9.56 14.33 -1.08
N ASP A 151 -9.72 14.86 -2.30
CA ASP A 151 -10.73 15.88 -2.59
C ASP A 151 -12.18 15.35 -2.52
N LEU A 152 -12.35 14.03 -2.59
CA LEU A 152 -13.63 13.33 -2.47
C LEU A 152 -13.79 12.62 -1.13
N GLU A 153 -12.86 12.76 -0.19
CA GLU A 153 -12.82 11.92 1.02
C GLU A 153 -14.10 12.09 1.86
N LYS A 154 -14.53 13.33 2.12
CA LYS A 154 -15.76 13.63 2.87
C LYS A 154 -17.02 13.02 2.24
N PRO A 155 -17.34 13.26 0.96
CA PRO A 155 -18.54 12.69 0.37
C PRO A 155 -18.45 11.18 0.20
N LEU A 156 -17.25 10.61 -0.02
CA LEU A 156 -17.04 9.17 -0.04
C LEU A 156 -17.29 8.54 1.33
N LYS A 157 -16.74 9.09 2.43
CA LYS A 157 -17.03 8.62 3.80
C LYS A 157 -18.55 8.61 4.08
N LYS A 158 -19.27 9.65 3.65
CA LYS A 158 -20.72 9.69 3.80
C LYS A 158 -21.42 8.55 3.03
N ALA A 159 -21.07 8.35 1.76
CA ALA A 159 -21.65 7.29 0.94
C ALA A 159 -21.32 5.89 1.47
N ILE A 160 -20.08 5.71 1.95
CA ILE A 160 -19.58 4.49 2.55
C ILE A 160 -20.43 4.12 3.77
N ARG A 161 -20.70 5.08 4.67
CA ARG A 161 -21.54 4.84 5.86
C ARG A 161 -22.96 4.37 5.54
N GLU A 162 -23.49 4.66 4.35
CA GLU A 162 -24.84 4.29 3.93
C GLU A 162 -24.90 2.89 3.28
N ILE A 163 -23.78 2.17 3.18
CA ILE A 163 -23.73 0.84 2.57
C ILE A 163 -24.37 -0.20 3.49
N SER A 164 -25.20 -1.06 2.89
CA SER A 164 -25.89 -2.15 3.56
C SER A 164 -25.40 -3.54 3.15
N HIS A 165 -24.73 -3.68 2.00
CA HIS A 165 -24.35 -4.99 1.45
C HIS A 165 -22.88 -5.29 1.67
N GLN A 166 -22.61 -6.50 2.16
CA GLN A 166 -21.26 -6.98 2.45
C GLN A 166 -20.33 -6.97 1.22
N ASP A 167 -20.83 -7.33 0.04
CA ASP A 167 -20.01 -7.39 -1.19
C ASP A 167 -19.55 -6.01 -1.65
N ASP A 168 -20.32 -4.96 -1.35
CA ASP A 168 -19.92 -3.58 -1.64
C ASP A 168 -18.75 -3.18 -0.72
N TRP A 169 -18.82 -3.51 0.57
CA TRP A 169 -17.74 -3.29 1.53
C TRP A 169 -16.43 -3.95 1.07
N ILE A 170 -16.52 -5.21 0.63
CA ILE A 170 -15.38 -5.96 0.11
C ILE A 170 -14.81 -5.27 -1.12
N SER A 171 -15.66 -4.91 -2.09
CA SER A 171 -15.24 -4.25 -3.34
C SER A 171 -14.55 -2.90 -3.10
N ILE A 172 -15.06 -2.12 -2.15
CA ILE A 172 -14.48 -0.82 -1.79
C ILE A 172 -13.13 -1.01 -1.09
N CYS A 173 -13.05 -1.89 -0.10
CA CYS A 173 -11.80 -2.14 0.61
C CYS A 173 -10.72 -2.71 -0.33
N GLU A 174 -11.09 -3.62 -1.22
CA GLU A 174 -10.17 -4.16 -2.23
C GLU A 174 -9.62 -3.08 -3.15
N CYS A 175 -10.50 -2.22 -3.67
CA CYS A 175 -10.10 -1.09 -4.51
C CYS A 175 -9.16 -0.13 -3.79
N LEU A 176 -9.50 0.27 -2.55
CA LEU A 176 -8.70 1.20 -1.75
C LEU A 176 -7.40 0.59 -1.23
N HIS A 177 -7.30 -0.74 -1.19
CA HIS A 177 -6.06 -1.46 -0.90
C HIS A 177 -5.15 -1.54 -2.14
N GLU A 178 -5.72 -1.80 -3.32
CA GLU A 178 -4.96 -1.89 -4.58
C GLU A 178 -4.57 -0.53 -5.17
N ALA A 179 -5.34 0.52 -4.84
CA ALA A 179 -5.03 1.91 -5.09
C ALA A 179 -5.02 2.65 -3.74
N PRO A 180 -3.90 2.56 -2.99
CA PRO A 180 -3.84 2.92 -1.58
C PRO A 180 -4.36 4.33 -1.28
N HIS A 181 -5.48 4.41 -0.57
CA HIS A 181 -5.90 5.59 0.17
C HIS A 181 -6.25 5.16 1.60
N TYR A 182 -5.22 5.09 2.44
CA TYR A 182 -5.23 4.42 3.74
C TYR A 182 -6.33 4.88 4.68
N GLU A 183 -6.59 6.19 4.75
CA GLU A 183 -7.64 6.73 5.62
C GLU A 183 -9.06 6.28 5.22
N LEU A 184 -9.35 6.23 3.92
CA LEU A 184 -10.63 5.74 3.40
C LEU A 184 -10.74 4.23 3.58
N LEU A 185 -9.62 3.50 3.43
CA LEU A 185 -9.56 2.06 3.64
C LEU A 185 -9.86 1.70 5.12
N GLU A 186 -9.18 2.37 6.06
CA GLU A 186 -9.44 2.17 7.49
C GLU A 186 -10.89 2.52 7.83
N TYR A 187 -11.39 3.65 7.31
CA TYR A 187 -12.77 4.07 7.52
C TYR A 187 -13.78 3.04 7.00
N ALA A 188 -13.60 2.59 5.75
CA ALA A 188 -14.50 1.63 5.12
C ALA A 188 -14.50 0.29 5.87
N ALA A 189 -13.33 -0.22 6.22
CA ALA A 189 -13.19 -1.46 6.98
C ALA A 189 -13.77 -1.34 8.39
N THR A 190 -13.65 -0.17 9.04
CA THR A 190 -14.26 0.10 10.35
C THR A 190 -15.78 0.05 10.27
N GLN A 191 -16.38 0.71 9.29
CA GLN A 191 -17.84 0.66 9.09
C GLN A 191 -18.32 -0.77 8.74
N ALA A 192 -17.54 -1.52 7.96
CA ALA A 192 -17.85 -2.92 7.66
C ALA A 192 -17.81 -3.80 8.93
N LEU A 193 -16.88 -3.55 9.86
CA LEU A 193 -16.78 -4.27 11.14
C LEU A 193 -17.91 -3.94 12.12
N GLU A 194 -18.52 -2.76 12.03
CA GLU A 194 -19.72 -2.44 12.83
C GLU A 194 -20.90 -3.35 12.44
N GLN A 195 -21.03 -3.70 11.17
CA GLN A 195 -22.11 -4.55 10.64
C GLN A 195 -21.73 -6.04 10.63
N HIS A 196 -20.45 -6.36 10.46
CA HIS A 196 -19.91 -7.72 10.42
C HIS A 196 -18.75 -7.89 11.42
N PRO A 197 -19.03 -7.90 12.73
CA PRO A 197 -18.01 -8.00 13.76
C PRO A 197 -17.17 -9.27 13.60
N GLY A 198 -15.87 -9.17 13.82
CA GLY A 198 -14.96 -10.32 13.83
C GLY A 198 -14.60 -10.89 12.46
N ARG A 199 -15.09 -10.33 11.34
CA ARG A 199 -14.75 -10.83 10.01
C ARG A 199 -13.24 -10.60 9.71
N PRO A 200 -12.43 -11.66 9.49
CA PRO A 200 -10.99 -11.52 9.35
C PRO A 200 -10.54 -10.55 8.25
N LEU A 201 -11.21 -10.58 7.10
CA LEU A 201 -10.89 -9.70 5.97
C LEU A 201 -11.01 -8.21 6.30
N PHE A 202 -12.03 -7.81 7.07
CA PHE A 202 -12.21 -6.41 7.44
C PHE A 202 -11.27 -5.99 8.57
N ILE A 203 -10.89 -6.92 9.48
CA ILE A 203 -9.83 -6.66 10.46
C ILE A 203 -8.51 -6.38 9.75
N TYR A 204 -8.15 -7.21 8.76
CA TYR A 204 -6.98 -7.01 7.91
C TYR A 204 -6.98 -5.62 7.27
N TYR A 205 -8.03 -5.25 6.54
CA TYR A 205 -8.08 -3.95 5.85
C TYR A 205 -8.05 -2.75 6.81
N GLN A 206 -8.71 -2.85 7.97
CA GLN A 206 -8.68 -1.78 8.97
C GLN A 206 -7.25 -1.54 9.47
N ILE A 207 -6.53 -2.61 9.81
CA ILE A 207 -5.18 -2.52 10.39
C ILE A 207 -4.16 -2.14 9.32
N TYR A 208 -4.27 -2.71 8.12
CA TYR A 208 -3.45 -2.33 6.97
C TYR A 208 -3.60 -0.84 6.64
N GLY A 209 -4.84 -0.32 6.64
CA GLY A 209 -5.09 1.11 6.47
C GLY A 209 -4.48 1.96 7.59
N ARG A 210 -4.67 1.56 8.85
CA ARG A 210 -4.12 2.30 10.00
C ARG A 210 -2.58 2.34 10.02
N ALA A 211 -1.94 1.27 9.59
CA ALA A 211 -0.49 1.16 9.52
C ALA A 211 0.07 1.71 8.20
N GLU A 212 -0.74 2.37 7.37
CA GLU A 212 -0.35 2.95 6.08
C GLU A 212 0.34 1.93 5.15
N GLY A 213 -0.07 0.66 5.24
CA GLY A 213 0.50 -0.46 4.49
C GLY A 213 1.87 -0.94 4.97
N ASP A 214 2.42 -0.37 6.03
CA ASP A 214 3.70 -0.76 6.63
C ASP A 214 3.48 -1.71 7.81
N ALA A 215 4.05 -2.90 7.73
CA ALA A 215 3.94 -3.89 8.80
C ALA A 215 4.76 -3.50 10.05
N GLU A 216 5.79 -2.66 9.92
CA GLU A 216 6.58 -2.18 11.05
C GLU A 216 5.82 -1.15 11.92
N GLU A 217 4.81 -0.50 11.34
CA GLU A 217 3.97 0.50 12.02
C GLU A 217 2.75 -0.12 12.73
N ILE A 218 2.62 -1.46 12.69
CA ILE A 218 1.57 -2.18 13.42
C ILE A 218 1.82 -2.07 14.92
N ARG A 219 0.80 -1.61 15.66
CA ARG A 219 0.81 -1.57 17.13
C ARG A 219 0.60 -2.97 17.69
N ASP A 220 1.21 -3.29 18.84
CA ASP A 220 1.08 -4.60 19.52
C ASP A 220 -0.37 -5.11 19.58
N ARG A 221 -1.30 -4.23 19.99
CA ARG A 221 -2.74 -4.59 20.06
C ARG A 221 -3.33 -4.97 18.71
N ASP A 222 -2.92 -4.31 17.63
CA ASP A 222 -3.40 -4.63 16.29
C ASP A 222 -2.70 -5.87 15.72
N TYR A 223 -1.46 -6.13 16.12
CA TYR A 223 -0.76 -7.39 15.83
C TYR A 223 -1.51 -8.60 16.43
N ASP A 224 -1.84 -8.56 17.73
CA ASP A 224 -2.63 -9.62 18.39
C ASP A 224 -3.99 -9.84 17.71
N ARG A 225 -4.62 -8.75 17.25
CA ARG A 225 -5.89 -8.81 16.52
C ARG A 225 -5.74 -9.46 15.15
N LEU A 226 -4.62 -9.25 14.45
CA LEU A 226 -4.33 -9.92 13.18
C LEU A 226 -4.05 -11.41 13.39
N GLU A 227 -3.31 -11.80 14.44
CA GLU A 227 -3.09 -13.21 14.78
C GLU A 227 -4.42 -13.91 15.09
N THR A 228 -5.25 -13.31 15.95
CA THR A 228 -6.59 -13.84 16.26
C THR A 228 -7.45 -13.96 15.00
N ALA A 229 -7.38 -12.97 14.09
CA ALA A 229 -8.12 -12.98 12.83
C ALA A 229 -7.59 -14.05 11.86
N LEU A 230 -6.28 -14.32 11.84
CA LEU A 230 -5.66 -15.38 11.06
C LEU A 230 -6.13 -16.76 11.53
N GLU A 231 -6.07 -17.02 12.85
CA GLU A 231 -6.59 -18.25 13.45
C GLU A 231 -8.06 -18.46 13.09
N THR A 232 -8.88 -17.42 13.26
CA THR A 232 -10.31 -17.45 12.89
C THR A 232 -10.50 -17.75 11.40
N ALA A 233 -9.69 -17.17 10.52
CA ALA A 233 -9.77 -17.40 9.08
C ALA A 233 -9.42 -18.85 8.71
N ASP A 234 -8.39 -19.43 9.34
CA ASP A 234 -8.00 -20.82 9.13
C ASP A 234 -9.08 -21.80 9.63
N GLU A 235 -9.66 -21.55 10.81
CA GLU A 235 -10.74 -22.37 11.38
C GLU A 235 -11.98 -22.44 10.48
N VAL A 236 -12.38 -21.31 9.88
CA VAL A 236 -13.56 -21.24 9.00
C VAL A 236 -13.24 -21.53 7.52
N GLY A 237 -11.97 -21.82 7.19
CA GLY A 237 -11.53 -22.11 5.83
C GLY A 237 -11.48 -20.91 4.88
N ASP A 238 -11.43 -19.68 5.40
CA ASP A 238 -11.25 -18.45 4.61
C ASP A 238 -9.77 -18.25 4.22
N GLN A 239 -9.33 -19.09 3.29
CA GLN A 239 -7.95 -19.10 2.78
C GLN A 239 -7.51 -17.75 2.18
N ARG A 240 -8.45 -16.98 1.63
CA ARG A 240 -8.14 -15.68 1.02
C ARG A 240 -7.74 -14.67 2.09
N SER A 241 -8.48 -14.60 3.19
CA SER A 241 -8.15 -13.72 4.31
C SER A 241 -6.89 -14.18 5.03
N ALA A 242 -6.76 -15.47 5.31
CA ALA A 242 -5.58 -16.04 5.96
C ALA A 242 -4.29 -15.70 5.21
N MET A 243 -4.27 -15.90 3.89
CA MET A 243 -3.10 -15.61 3.07
C MET A 243 -2.73 -14.12 3.05
N ARG A 244 -3.74 -13.21 3.02
CA ARG A 244 -3.50 -11.76 3.08
C ARG A 244 -2.87 -11.35 4.41
N ILE A 245 -3.45 -11.81 5.52
CA ILE A 245 -2.96 -11.51 6.88
C ILE A 245 -1.54 -12.06 7.05
N LYS A 246 -1.32 -13.33 6.73
CA LYS A 246 -0.01 -13.97 6.85
C LYS A 246 1.06 -13.23 6.03
N ARG A 247 0.75 -12.85 4.79
CA ARG A 247 1.66 -12.11 3.93
C ARG A 247 2.02 -10.74 4.52
N PHE A 248 1.07 -10.05 5.12
CA PHE A 248 1.31 -8.75 5.73
C PHE A 248 2.13 -8.88 7.02
N LEU A 249 1.81 -9.83 7.88
CA LEU A 249 2.60 -10.11 9.08
C LEU A 249 4.03 -10.53 8.72
N SER A 250 4.25 -11.30 7.66
CA SER A 250 5.61 -11.69 7.24
C SER A 250 6.47 -10.54 6.68
N GLN A 251 5.87 -9.39 6.37
CA GLN A 251 6.61 -8.20 5.91
C GLN A 251 7.25 -7.43 7.07
N GLY A 252 6.71 -7.57 8.29
CA GLY A 252 7.27 -7.00 9.51
C GLY A 252 7.84 -8.11 10.40
N GLY A 253 8.91 -7.84 11.14
CA GLY A 253 9.24 -8.70 12.28
C GLY A 253 8.13 -8.63 13.34
N PRO A 254 8.01 -9.62 14.26
CA PRO A 254 7.13 -9.48 15.40
C PRO A 254 7.45 -8.17 16.16
N PRO A 255 6.44 -7.41 16.61
CA PRO A 255 6.68 -6.14 17.27
C PRO A 255 7.55 -6.37 18.50
N ILE A 256 8.72 -5.74 18.51
CA ILE A 256 9.65 -5.81 19.65
C ILE A 256 8.97 -5.04 20.81
N PRO A 257 8.78 -5.65 22.00
CA PRO A 257 7.89 -5.16 23.07
C PRO A 257 8.30 -3.83 23.75
N PHE A 258 9.21 -3.05 23.16
CA PHE A 258 9.74 -1.81 23.72
C PHE A 258 9.72 -0.58 22.80
N ARG A 259 9.11 -0.63 21.61
CA ARG A 259 8.92 0.59 20.79
C ARG A 259 7.55 1.23 21.03
N ARG A 260 7.44 2.02 22.12
CA ARG A 260 6.31 2.94 22.28
C ARG A 260 6.41 4.10 21.28
N SER A 261 5.40 4.23 20.43
CA SER A 261 5.16 5.44 19.64
C SER A 261 4.74 6.60 20.54
N GLY A 262 5.40 7.75 20.37
CA GLY A 262 4.94 9.05 20.88
C GLY A 262 5.63 9.55 22.16
N GLY A 263 6.74 10.27 21.97
CA GLY A 263 7.41 11.06 23.01
C GLY A 263 8.82 10.58 23.23
N GLY A 264 9.76 11.06 22.42
CA GLY A 264 11.17 10.73 22.59
C GLY A 264 11.66 11.06 24.01
N PRO A 265 12.48 10.17 24.57
CA PRO A 265 13.69 10.61 25.22
C PRO A 265 14.86 9.89 24.53
N ARG A 266 15.76 10.72 23.99
CA ARG A 266 17.17 10.46 23.65
C ARG A 266 17.50 9.02 23.25
N GLY A 267 17.75 8.85 21.96
CA GLY A 267 18.35 7.63 21.42
C GLY A 267 19.45 7.10 22.33
N LEU A 268 19.32 5.83 22.69
CA LEU A 268 20.50 5.04 22.99
C LEU A 268 21.38 5.14 21.74
N PRO A 269 22.64 5.58 21.86
CA PRO A 269 23.50 5.66 20.71
C PRO A 269 23.59 4.24 20.15
N ILE A 270 23.16 4.06 18.90
CA ILE A 270 23.80 3.04 18.07
C ILE A 270 25.30 3.36 18.22
N PRO A 271 26.13 2.44 18.73
CA PRO A 271 27.56 2.72 18.84
C PRO A 271 28.00 3.16 17.46
N VAL A 272 28.37 4.44 17.34
CA VAL A 272 28.95 4.94 16.11
C VAL A 272 30.28 4.21 16.06
N LEU A 273 30.29 3.09 15.33
CA LEU A 273 31.48 2.29 15.09
C LEU A 273 32.59 3.28 14.71
N PRO A 274 33.70 3.32 15.48
CA PRO A 274 34.81 4.20 15.19
C PRO A 274 35.20 4.07 13.71
N PRO A 275 35.45 5.16 12.97
CA PRO A 275 35.73 5.11 11.53
C PRO A 275 36.87 4.14 11.15
N ASN A 276 37.81 3.93 12.06
CA ASN A 276 38.91 2.96 12.01
C ASN A 276 38.46 1.49 12.09
N MET A 277 37.36 1.16 12.76
CA MET A 277 36.82 -0.22 12.80
C MET A 277 36.10 -0.58 11.50
N ARG A 278 35.35 0.34 10.88
CA ARG A 278 34.70 0.06 9.59
C ARG A 278 35.71 -0.19 8.46
N ALA A 279 36.81 0.57 8.44
CA ALA A 279 37.87 0.36 7.46
C ALA A 279 38.61 -0.96 7.67
N GLY A 280 38.93 -1.32 8.94
CA GLY A 280 39.54 -2.60 9.26
C GLY A 280 38.66 -3.82 8.96
N MET A 281 37.33 -3.70 9.13
CA MET A 281 36.40 -4.81 8.86
C MET A 281 36.27 -5.16 7.38
N GLU A 282 36.30 -4.17 6.49
CA GLU A 282 36.28 -4.42 5.05
C GLU A 282 37.61 -5.05 4.58
N GLU A 283 38.72 -4.66 5.20
CA GLU A 283 40.04 -5.26 4.93
C GLU A 283 40.10 -6.73 5.36
N ILE A 284 39.59 -7.06 6.55
CA ILE A 284 39.47 -8.44 7.05
C ILE A 284 38.57 -9.28 6.13
N ARG A 285 37.44 -8.71 5.67
CA ARG A 285 36.53 -9.38 4.75
C ARG A 285 37.20 -9.70 3.41
N GLN A 286 37.93 -8.74 2.85
CA GLN A 286 38.67 -8.93 1.60
C GLN A 286 39.83 -9.94 1.76
N GLU A 287 40.46 -9.99 2.93
CA GLU A 287 41.53 -10.96 3.21
C GLU A 287 40.98 -12.38 3.36
N LEU A 288 39.85 -12.56 4.04
CA LEU A 288 39.13 -13.84 4.14
C LEU A 288 38.63 -14.34 2.78
N GLU A 289 38.17 -13.44 1.90
CA GLU A 289 37.74 -13.80 0.55
C GLU A 289 38.89 -14.30 -0.34
N ARG A 290 40.13 -13.83 -0.11
CA ARG A 290 41.33 -14.28 -0.82
C ARG A 290 41.85 -15.64 -0.37
N LEU A 291 41.43 -16.12 0.81
CA LEU A 291 41.83 -17.42 1.32
C LEU A 291 40.97 -18.57 0.75
N PRO A 292 41.55 -19.78 0.57
CA PRO A 292 40.78 -20.98 0.26
C PRO A 292 39.66 -21.22 1.30
N PRO A 293 38.47 -21.69 0.89
CA PRO A 293 37.30 -21.78 1.78
C PRO A 293 37.54 -22.52 3.10
N MET A 294 38.39 -23.57 3.07
CA MET A 294 38.70 -24.40 4.23
C MET A 294 39.55 -23.68 5.30
N LEU A 295 40.21 -22.58 4.94
CA LEU A 295 41.05 -21.78 5.85
C LEU A 295 40.32 -20.53 6.38
N ARG A 296 39.15 -20.20 5.85
CA ARG A 296 38.41 -18.98 6.22
C ARG A 296 37.89 -19.03 7.65
N GLY A 297 37.31 -20.16 8.07
CA GLY A 297 36.82 -20.34 9.43
C GLY A 297 37.92 -20.24 10.50
N PRO A 298 39.00 -21.05 10.39
CA PRO A 298 40.12 -20.98 11.34
C PRO A 298 40.81 -19.61 11.39
N MET A 299 40.91 -18.92 10.25
CA MET A 299 41.51 -17.58 10.21
C MET A 299 40.60 -16.51 10.83
N LEU A 300 39.27 -16.62 10.63
CA LEU A 300 38.30 -15.73 11.25
C LEU A 300 38.32 -15.88 12.77
N GLU A 301 38.34 -17.11 13.30
CA GLU A 301 38.41 -17.32 14.75
C GLU A 301 39.70 -16.77 15.35
N ARG A 302 40.85 -16.91 14.67
CA ARG A 302 42.11 -16.31 15.13
C ARG A 302 42.06 -14.78 15.15
N ILE A 303 41.40 -14.16 14.17
CA ILE A 303 41.21 -12.70 14.13
C ILE A 303 40.29 -12.24 15.27
N LEU A 304 39.28 -13.03 15.60
CA LEU A 304 38.37 -12.74 16.72
C LEU A 304 39.05 -12.92 18.09
N ASP A 305 39.96 -13.89 18.23
CA ASP A 305 40.74 -14.12 19.46
C ASP A 305 41.81 -13.03 19.69
N ASP A 306 42.33 -12.42 18.63
CA ASP A 306 43.32 -11.32 18.69
C ASP A 306 42.65 -9.93 18.88
N LEU A 307 41.33 -9.86 19.11
CA LEU A 307 40.62 -8.59 19.34
C LEU A 307 41.02 -7.98 20.69
N PRO A 308 41.27 -6.66 20.76
CA PRO A 308 41.48 -5.98 22.03
C PRO A 308 40.20 -6.02 22.88
N GLU A 309 40.36 -6.33 24.16
CA GLU A 309 39.26 -6.31 25.14
C GLU A 309 38.61 -4.91 25.17
N ASP A 310 37.29 -4.87 25.05
CA ASP A 310 36.48 -3.66 25.12
C ASP A 310 35.76 -3.61 26.48
N ASP A 311 35.94 -2.52 27.23
CA ASP A 311 35.33 -2.34 28.56
C ASP A 311 33.79 -2.24 28.49
N ASP A 312 33.21 -1.93 27.32
CA ASP A 312 31.78 -1.73 27.12
C ASP A 312 31.01 -3.05 26.84
N PHE A 313 31.70 -4.13 26.45
CA PHE A 313 31.07 -5.40 26.08
C PHE A 313 31.82 -6.61 26.62
N PRO A 314 31.12 -7.61 27.19
CA PRO A 314 31.73 -8.90 27.46
C PRO A 314 32.38 -9.48 26.19
N PRO A 315 33.57 -10.10 26.27
CA PRO A 315 34.32 -10.58 25.10
C PRO A 315 33.49 -11.50 24.18
N GLU A 316 32.59 -12.29 24.76
CA GLU A 316 31.65 -13.18 24.07
C GLU A 316 30.66 -12.42 23.18
N VAL A 317 30.15 -11.29 23.67
CA VAL A 317 29.19 -10.43 22.94
C VAL A 317 29.91 -9.64 21.85
N GLN A 318 31.13 -9.16 22.14
CA GLN A 318 31.99 -8.50 21.16
C GLN A 318 32.34 -9.46 20.01
N ARG A 319 32.67 -10.71 20.32
CA ARG A 319 32.93 -11.78 19.35
C ARG A 319 31.71 -12.07 18.48
N ALA A 320 30.55 -12.26 19.09
CA ALA A 320 29.30 -12.55 18.38
C ALA A 320 28.89 -11.41 17.44
N LEU A 321 29.00 -10.17 17.89
CA LEU A 321 28.68 -8.99 17.10
C LEU A 321 29.65 -8.84 15.90
N MET A 322 30.95 -9.03 16.13
CA MET A 322 31.95 -8.96 15.07
C MET A 322 31.78 -10.08 14.03
N LYS A 323 31.47 -11.29 14.48
CA LYS A 323 31.20 -12.44 13.59
C LYS A 323 29.95 -12.21 12.73
N ALA A 324 28.87 -11.69 13.32
CA ALA A 324 27.65 -11.32 12.62
C ALA A 324 27.89 -10.25 11.55
N LEU A 325 28.68 -9.22 11.88
CA LEU A 325 28.96 -8.11 10.98
C LEU A 325 29.88 -8.50 9.81
N ILE A 326 30.87 -9.38 10.04
CA ILE A 326 31.80 -9.85 9.00
C ILE A 326 31.12 -10.82 8.03
N LEU A 327 30.29 -11.73 8.54
CA LEU A 327 29.64 -12.77 7.72
C LEU A 327 28.37 -12.28 7.01
N GLY A 328 27.75 -11.19 7.50
CA GLY A 328 26.45 -10.74 7.03
C GLY A 328 25.33 -11.69 7.46
N ASP A 329 24.12 -11.16 7.59
CA ASP A 329 22.96 -11.75 8.28
C ASP A 329 22.38 -13.06 7.67
N SER A 330 23.10 -13.72 6.77
CA SER A 330 22.64 -14.91 6.03
C SER A 330 23.29 -16.22 6.47
N ARG A 331 24.18 -16.23 7.48
CA ARG A 331 24.86 -17.46 7.95
C ARG A 331 24.93 -17.66 9.47
N LEU A 332 24.31 -16.80 10.27
CA LEU A 332 24.31 -16.94 11.73
C LEU A 332 23.58 -18.21 12.20
N GLN A 333 22.55 -18.64 11.47
CA GLN A 333 21.79 -19.85 11.80
C GLN A 333 22.57 -21.16 11.57
N GLU A 334 23.46 -21.23 10.56
CA GLU A 334 24.24 -22.44 10.29
C GLU A 334 25.38 -22.70 11.30
N ILE A 335 25.75 -21.72 12.12
CA ILE A 335 26.85 -21.82 13.09
C ILE A 335 26.31 -21.99 14.53
N LEU A 336 25.14 -21.44 14.85
CA LEU A 336 24.48 -21.68 16.13
C LEU A 336 24.04 -23.15 16.30
N ASP A 337 23.78 -23.84 15.18
CA ASP A 337 23.42 -25.25 15.17
C ASP A 337 24.64 -26.21 15.22
N SER A 338 25.89 -25.69 15.23
CA SER A 338 27.11 -26.52 15.23
C SER A 338 27.81 -26.65 16.60
N ASP A 339 27.32 -25.97 17.64
CA ASP A 339 27.91 -25.99 18.99
C ASP A 339 27.02 -26.72 20.03
N GLU A 340 26.01 -27.49 19.60
CA GLU A 340 25.23 -28.37 20.49
C GLU A 340 25.79 -29.81 20.55
N GLU A 341 27.08 -29.98 20.88
CA GLU A 341 27.55 -31.23 21.50
C GLU A 341 28.57 -30.85 22.60
N ASP A 342 28.32 -31.36 23.81
CA ASP A 342 29.10 -31.24 25.06
C ASP A 342 28.76 -30.05 25.99
N ASP A 343 27.81 -30.27 26.91
CA ASP A 343 28.12 -30.37 28.35
C ASP A 343 26.83 -30.57 29.19
N ASP A 344 26.78 -31.74 29.86
CA ASP A 344 25.92 -32.01 31.00
C ASP A 344 26.32 -31.09 32.17
N ASP A 345 25.37 -30.41 32.84
CA ASP A 345 25.43 -30.30 34.31
C ASP A 345 24.11 -29.83 34.97
N ASP A 346 23.64 -30.75 35.82
CA ASP A 346 22.71 -30.72 36.94
C ASP A 346 22.50 -29.37 37.67
N PHE A 347 21.24 -28.90 37.79
CA PHE A 347 20.78 -28.17 38.99
C PHE A 347 19.27 -28.35 39.25
N PRO A 348 18.84 -28.73 40.48
CA PRO A 348 17.45 -29.05 40.79
C PRO A 348 16.61 -27.84 41.25
N PRO A 349 15.26 -27.89 41.17
CA PRO A 349 14.40 -26.74 41.48
C PRO A 349 14.16 -26.57 43.00
N PRO A 350 13.95 -25.32 43.50
CA PRO A 350 13.68 -25.10 44.92
C PRO A 350 12.22 -25.41 45.30
N ARG A 351 12.09 -26.01 46.49
CA ARG A 351 10.85 -26.50 47.10
C ARG A 351 9.96 -25.40 47.66
N ARG A 352 8.64 -25.67 47.57
CA ARG A 352 7.53 -25.03 48.32
C ARG A 352 7.77 -24.97 49.83
N GLY A 353 7.45 -23.84 50.44
CA GLY A 353 7.30 -23.69 51.90
C GLY A 353 6.15 -22.75 52.27
N ARG A 354 5.07 -23.30 52.83
CA ARG A 354 3.97 -22.60 53.52
C ARG A 354 4.51 -21.85 54.75
N ASN A 355 4.01 -20.64 55.01
CA ASN A 355 3.43 -20.29 56.32
C ASN A 355 2.68 -18.95 56.28
N ARG A 356 1.39 -19.00 56.63
CA ARG A 356 0.60 -17.87 57.14
C ARG A 356 0.87 -17.71 58.64
N PRO A 357 0.62 -16.53 59.21
CA PRO A 357 -0.50 -16.46 60.16
C PRO A 357 -1.41 -15.24 59.98
N ALA A 358 -2.53 -15.29 60.69
CA ALA A 358 -3.74 -14.49 60.54
C ALA A 358 -3.84 -13.27 61.49
N ARG A 359 -4.92 -12.49 61.27
CA ARG A 359 -5.57 -11.46 62.12
C ARG A 359 -5.07 -10.02 61.88
N ARG A 360 -5.92 -8.98 61.89
CA ARG A 360 -7.31 -8.82 62.35
C ARG A 360 -7.90 -7.54 61.70
N ARG A 361 -9.21 -7.53 61.51
CA ARG A 361 -10.04 -6.36 61.18
C ARG A 361 -9.94 -5.27 62.26
N ARG A 362 -10.01 -4.00 61.81
CA ARG A 362 -10.94 -3.01 62.35
C ARG A 362 -11.62 -2.34 61.17
#